data_AF-N8ZNU3-F1
#
_entry.id   AF-N8ZNU3-F1
#
_cell.length_a   1.000
_cell.length_b   1.000
_cell.length_c   1.000
_cell.angle_alpha   90.00
_cell.angle_beta   90.00
_cell.angle_gamma   90.00
#
_symmetry.space_group_name_H-M   'P 1'
#
loop_
_entity.id
_entity.type
_entity.pdbx_description
1 polymer ?
#
loop_
_entity_poly.entity_id
_entity_poly.type
_entity_poly.pdbx_seq_one_letter_code
_entity_poly.pdbx_strand_id
1 'polypeptide(L)'
;MLKYQTLEHLRSADLNVKKVVCDRFLSELEIYRVVNASQNSVNTPAKNKAIILLLLFFGCRESELRLAKKSDFDFDEGIWTIPADNHKTGKKKNKAIVRPIILEIIPYLKSVFALTPEECEFAFATSYGQRYDVVNKGFQISIPQYINRNIKKAYGHEIEHWTIHDLRRTMRTHISGIAPPHICEIMLGHALPQIWGTYDLHEYLEPQAQAYSKWFYKLCAIIENRELVGSKGSMERASNIPLFSSQVATALTP
;
A
#
# COMPACT_ATOMS: atom_id res chain seq x y z
N MET A 1 17.07 -49.69 5.00
CA MET A 1 15.80 -48.97 5.20
C MET A 1 16.13 -47.47 5.29
N LEU A 2 16.15 -46.75 4.15
CA LEU A 2 16.43 -45.31 4.12
C LEU A 2 15.22 -44.56 4.68
N LYS A 3 15.39 -43.93 5.84
CA LYS A 3 14.38 -43.07 6.46
C LYS A 3 14.25 -41.80 5.61
N TYR A 4 13.04 -41.50 5.15
CA TYR A 4 12.70 -40.23 4.53
C TYR A 4 13.01 -39.08 5.52
N GLN A 5 14.05 -38.30 5.25
CA GLN A 5 14.27 -37.02 5.92
C GLN A 5 13.31 -36.01 5.31
N THR A 6 12.46 -35.41 6.14
CA THR A 6 11.53 -34.35 5.73
C THR A 6 12.31 -33.11 5.28
N LEU A 7 11.89 -32.46 4.19
CA LEU A 7 12.50 -31.25 3.63
C LEU A 7 12.34 -30.00 4.52
N GLU A 8 11.91 -30.16 5.78
CA GLU A 8 11.57 -29.09 6.72
C GLU A 8 12.76 -28.22 7.13
N HIS A 9 13.99 -28.70 6.91
CA HIS A 9 15.21 -27.99 7.30
C HIS A 9 15.88 -27.22 6.16
N LEU A 10 15.42 -27.36 4.92
CA LEU A 10 16.02 -26.66 3.78
C LEU A 10 15.66 -25.18 3.79
N ARG A 11 16.67 -24.33 4.02
CA ARG A 11 16.59 -22.89 3.84
C ARG A 11 16.89 -22.56 2.38
N SER A 12 16.44 -21.39 1.92
CA SER A 12 16.71 -20.93 0.55
C SER A 12 18.20 -20.85 0.20
N ALA A 13 19.06 -20.67 1.21
CA ALA A 13 20.52 -20.71 1.07
C ALA A 13 21.05 -22.12 0.74
N ASP A 14 20.39 -23.17 1.25
CA ASP A 14 20.78 -24.57 1.05
C ASP A 14 20.43 -25.04 -0.37
N LEU A 15 19.52 -24.35 -1.05
CA LEU A 15 19.07 -24.65 -2.40
C LEU A 15 19.87 -23.92 -3.50
N ASN A 16 20.93 -23.19 -3.12
CA ASN A 16 21.73 -22.35 -4.04
C ASN A 16 20.86 -21.42 -4.92
N VAL A 17 19.66 -21.06 -4.44
CA VAL A 17 18.72 -20.19 -5.16
C VAL A 17 19.27 -18.79 -5.07
N LYS A 18 19.94 -18.35 -6.14
CA LYS A 18 20.32 -16.95 -6.31
C LYS A 18 19.03 -16.13 -6.29
N LYS A 19 18.88 -15.27 -5.29
CA LYS A 19 17.76 -14.32 -5.22
C LYS A 19 17.88 -13.40 -6.43
N VAL A 20 17.01 -13.60 -7.42
CA VAL A 20 16.92 -12.70 -8.57
C VAL A 20 16.58 -11.31 -8.03
N VAL A 21 17.47 -10.36 -8.26
CA VAL A 21 17.21 -8.95 -7.99
C VAL A 21 16.13 -8.53 -8.97
N CYS A 22 14.99 -8.11 -8.45
CA CYS A 22 13.83 -7.74 -9.25
C CYS A 22 13.68 -6.23 -9.12
N ASP A 23 13.99 -5.52 -10.21
CA ASP A 23 14.02 -4.06 -10.30
C ASP A 23 12.69 -3.45 -10.76
N ARG A 24 11.62 -4.26 -10.75
CA ARG A 24 10.31 -3.86 -11.22
C ARG A 24 9.69 -2.82 -10.28
N PHE A 25 9.34 -1.66 -10.85
CA PHE A 25 8.45 -0.66 -10.27
C PHE A 25 7.53 -0.13 -11.37
N LEU A 26 6.35 0.38 -11.01
CA LEU A 26 5.38 0.92 -11.95
C LEU A 26 5.78 2.32 -12.39
N SER A 27 5.79 2.58 -13.70
CA SER A 27 5.86 3.93 -14.26
C SER A 27 4.62 4.76 -13.91
N GLU A 28 4.66 6.08 -14.07
CA GLU A 28 3.50 6.94 -13.80
C GLU A 28 2.25 6.56 -14.63
N LEU A 29 2.46 6.17 -15.90
CA LEU A 29 1.39 5.63 -16.75
C LEU A 29 0.80 4.33 -16.19
N GLU A 30 1.64 3.43 -15.68
CA GLU A 30 1.18 2.17 -15.08
C GLU A 30 0.50 2.40 -13.74
N ILE A 31 0.98 3.34 -12.92
CA ILE A 31 0.29 3.79 -11.70
C ILE A 31 -1.11 4.28 -12.06
N TYR A 32 -1.22 5.20 -13.02
CA TYR A 32 -2.50 5.72 -13.49
C TYR A 32 -3.44 4.57 -13.89
N ARG A 33 -2.97 3.63 -14.72
CA ARG A 33 -3.78 2.50 -15.21
C ARG A 33 -4.17 1.54 -14.09
N VAL A 34 -3.24 1.16 -13.21
CA VAL A 34 -3.50 0.25 -12.09
C VAL A 34 -4.50 0.84 -11.10
N VAL A 35 -4.31 2.11 -10.72
CA VAL A 35 -5.23 2.78 -9.80
C VAL A 35 -6.59 2.96 -10.46
N ASN A 36 -6.69 3.58 -11.63
CA ASN A 36 -7.99 3.83 -12.26
C ASN A 36 -8.72 2.53 -12.63
N ALA A 37 -8.05 1.49 -13.13
CA ALA A 37 -8.68 0.20 -13.42
C ALA A 37 -9.14 -0.55 -12.16
N SER A 38 -8.48 -0.34 -11.02
CA SER A 38 -8.94 -0.90 -9.74
C SER A 38 -10.12 -0.11 -9.17
N GLN A 39 -10.02 1.23 -9.11
CA GLN A 39 -11.03 2.07 -8.48
C GLN A 39 -12.37 2.08 -9.26
N ASN A 40 -12.31 2.09 -10.60
CA ASN A 40 -13.50 2.10 -11.46
C ASN A 40 -14.11 0.70 -11.69
N SER A 41 -13.51 -0.35 -11.15
CA SER A 41 -14.04 -1.71 -11.28
C SER A 41 -15.28 -1.91 -10.41
N VAL A 42 -16.40 -2.30 -11.03
CA VAL A 42 -17.64 -2.61 -10.30
C VAL A 42 -17.51 -3.90 -9.48
N ASN A 43 -16.75 -4.89 -9.97
CA ASN A 43 -16.65 -6.20 -9.32
C ASN A 43 -15.50 -6.29 -8.31
N THR A 44 -14.74 -5.20 -8.09
CA THR A 44 -13.75 -5.15 -7.01
C THR A 44 -14.41 -4.65 -5.73
N PRO A 45 -14.34 -5.39 -4.62
CA PRO A 45 -14.81 -4.89 -3.33
C PRO A 45 -14.12 -3.57 -2.94
N ALA A 46 -14.87 -2.61 -2.39
CA ALA A 46 -14.35 -1.29 -2.03
C ALA A 46 -13.11 -1.35 -1.11
N LYS A 47 -13.07 -2.30 -0.17
CA LYS A 47 -11.91 -2.52 0.71
C LYS A 47 -10.67 -3.01 -0.05
N ASN A 48 -10.84 -3.86 -1.07
CA ASN A 48 -9.72 -4.29 -1.91
C ASN A 48 -9.15 -3.12 -2.72
N LYS A 49 -10.04 -2.24 -3.22
CA LYS A 49 -9.64 -0.99 -3.88
C LYS A 49 -8.82 -0.11 -2.93
N ALA A 50 -9.24 -0.01 -1.66
CA ALA A 50 -8.52 0.73 -0.64
C ALA A 50 -7.14 0.13 -0.33
N ILE A 51 -7.03 -1.18 -0.17
CA ILE A 51 -5.75 -1.85 0.08
C ILE A 51 -4.74 -1.56 -1.05
N ILE A 52 -5.16 -1.64 -2.31
CA ILE A 52 -4.26 -1.35 -3.45
C ILE A 52 -3.71 0.08 -3.36
N LEU A 53 -4.59 1.05 -3.15
CA LEU A 53 -4.22 2.45 -3.06
C LEU A 53 -3.33 2.73 -1.85
N LEU A 54 -3.68 2.19 -0.68
CA LEU A 54 -2.96 2.39 0.56
C LEU A 54 -1.60 1.67 0.59
N LEU A 55 -1.45 0.55 -0.13
CA LEU A 55 -0.15 -0.09 -0.31
C LEU A 55 0.80 0.78 -1.14
N LEU A 56 0.27 1.43 -2.17
CA LEU A 56 1.02 2.38 -2.99
C LEU A 56 1.29 3.69 -2.23
N PHE A 57 0.37 4.15 -1.40
CA PHE A 57 0.53 5.35 -0.59
C PHE A 57 1.53 5.16 0.55
N PHE A 58 1.28 4.20 1.45
CA PHE A 58 2.13 3.97 2.62
C PHE A 58 3.44 3.26 2.30
N GLY A 59 3.52 2.53 1.19
CA GLY A 59 4.66 1.65 0.90
C GLY A 59 4.82 0.50 1.91
N CYS A 60 3.75 0.16 2.64
CA CYS A 60 3.75 -0.88 3.67
C CYS A 60 3.69 -2.28 3.05
N ARG A 61 3.88 -3.32 3.87
CA ARG A 61 3.64 -4.71 3.41
C ARG A 61 2.14 -4.97 3.36
N GLU A 62 1.71 -5.81 2.42
CA GLU A 62 0.31 -6.22 2.32
C GLU A 62 -0.24 -6.80 3.62
N SER A 63 0.56 -7.60 4.34
CA SER A 63 0.16 -8.15 5.63
C SER A 63 -0.07 -7.09 6.70
N GLU A 64 0.61 -5.95 6.63
CA GLU A 64 0.49 -4.87 7.61
C GLU A 64 -0.90 -4.22 7.50
N LEU A 65 -1.41 -3.98 6.28
CA LEU A 65 -2.78 -3.48 6.08
C LEU A 65 -3.84 -4.57 6.27
N ARG A 66 -3.62 -5.79 5.75
CA ARG A 66 -4.60 -6.88 5.88
C ARG A 66 -4.96 -7.19 7.33
N LEU A 67 -3.96 -7.14 8.22
CA LEU A 67 -4.11 -7.48 9.64
C LEU A 67 -4.39 -6.26 10.51
N ALA A 68 -4.45 -5.05 9.93
CA ALA A 68 -4.63 -3.83 10.70
C ALA A 68 -6.02 -3.78 11.34
N LYS A 69 -6.06 -3.42 12.61
CA LYS A 69 -7.29 -3.15 13.36
C LYS A 69 -7.65 -1.67 13.27
N LYS A 70 -8.92 -1.32 13.45
CA LYS A 70 -9.36 0.08 13.55
C LYS A 70 -8.64 0.79 14.69
N SER A 71 -8.41 0.10 15.81
CA SER A 71 -7.68 0.58 16.98
C SER A 71 -6.18 0.83 16.75
N ASP A 72 -5.61 0.35 15.65
CA ASP A 72 -4.20 0.61 15.31
C ASP A 72 -4.00 2.03 14.78
N PHE A 73 -5.08 2.75 14.44
CA PHE A 73 -5.08 4.09 13.87
C PHE A 73 -5.61 5.09 14.90
N ASP A 74 -4.72 5.93 15.39
CA ASP A 74 -5.04 7.10 16.19
C ASP A 74 -5.15 8.31 15.25
N PHE A 75 -6.39 8.73 14.97
CA PHE A 75 -6.63 9.87 14.09
C PHE A 75 -6.46 11.22 14.79
N ASP A 76 -6.43 11.26 16.12
CA ASP A 76 -6.25 12.48 16.90
C ASP A 76 -4.76 12.83 16.96
N GLU A 77 -3.91 11.84 17.22
CA GLU A 77 -2.45 11.99 17.16
C GLU A 77 -1.90 11.88 15.72
N GLY A 78 -2.72 11.44 14.77
CA GLY A 78 -2.30 11.25 13.38
C GLY A 78 -1.26 10.14 13.24
N ILE A 79 -1.48 9.00 13.90
CA ILE A 79 -0.52 7.89 13.97
C ILE A 79 -1.20 6.57 13.60
N TRP A 80 -0.52 5.79 12.76
CA TRP A 80 -0.79 4.38 12.53
C TRP A 80 0.31 3.53 13.17
N THR A 81 -0.05 2.74 14.17
CA THR A 81 0.85 1.82 14.86
C THR A 81 0.66 0.40 14.34
N ILE A 82 1.70 -0.18 13.76
CA ILE A 82 1.69 -1.56 13.28
C ILE A 82 2.25 -2.44 14.40
N PRO A 83 1.44 -3.33 15.02
CA PRO A 83 1.90 -4.19 16.10
C PRO A 83 3.06 -5.10 15.68
N ALA A 84 3.99 -5.39 16.59
CA ALA A 84 5.18 -6.22 16.33
C ALA A 84 4.83 -7.60 15.72
N ASP A 85 3.70 -8.17 16.13
CA ASP A 85 3.19 -9.45 15.64
C ASP A 85 2.72 -9.43 14.18
N ASN A 86 2.44 -8.23 13.64
CA ASN A 86 1.91 -8.06 12.30
C ASN A 86 3.00 -7.84 11.23
N HIS A 87 4.29 -7.77 11.60
CA HIS A 87 5.38 -7.65 10.64
C HIS A 87 6.61 -8.52 10.96
N LYS A 88 7.32 -8.93 9.89
CA LYS A 88 8.41 -9.91 9.92
C LYS A 88 9.58 -9.52 10.85
N THR A 89 9.88 -8.22 10.93
CA THR A 89 10.97 -7.69 11.77
C THR A 89 10.53 -7.51 13.22
N GLY A 90 9.27 -7.19 13.46
CA GLY A 90 8.68 -6.97 14.79
C GLY A 90 8.70 -8.25 15.61
N LYS A 91 8.28 -9.38 15.03
CA LYS A 91 8.38 -10.70 15.67
C LYS A 91 9.78 -11.09 16.16
N LYS A 92 10.83 -10.51 15.56
CA LYS A 92 12.23 -10.78 15.94
C LYS A 92 12.80 -9.77 16.93
N LYS A 93 12.26 -8.55 16.97
CA LYS A 93 12.80 -7.42 17.73
C LYS A 93 11.83 -6.82 18.75
N ASN A 94 10.63 -7.38 18.86
CA ASN A 94 9.48 -6.90 19.64
C ASN A 94 9.23 -5.38 19.55
N LYS A 95 9.43 -4.81 18.35
CA LYS A 95 9.26 -3.36 18.12
C LYS A 95 8.19 -3.14 17.07
N ALA A 96 7.18 -2.34 17.42
CA ALA A 96 6.17 -1.86 16.49
C ALA A 96 6.79 -0.96 15.40
N ILE A 97 6.07 -0.76 14.31
CA ILE A 97 6.39 0.31 13.36
C ILE A 97 5.34 1.39 13.54
N VAL A 98 5.78 2.64 13.70
CA VAL A 98 4.90 3.80 13.81
C VAL A 98 5.00 4.60 12.51
N ARG A 99 3.85 4.98 11.94
CA ARG A 99 3.77 5.81 10.73
C ARG A 99 2.84 6.99 10.98
N PRO A 100 3.21 8.19 10.54
CA PRO A 100 2.28 9.32 10.57
C PRO A 100 1.14 9.11 9.56
N ILE A 101 -0.03 9.59 9.93
CA ILE A 101 -1.22 9.73 9.09
C ILE A 101 -1.35 11.22 8.79
N ILE A 102 -1.10 11.61 7.55
CA ILE A 102 -1.25 13.01 7.11
C ILE A 102 -2.74 13.40 7.05
N LEU A 103 -3.05 14.68 7.23
CA LEU A 103 -4.44 15.17 7.27
C LEU A 103 -5.22 14.84 5.99
N GLU A 104 -4.56 14.87 4.84
CA GLU A 104 -5.14 14.69 3.52
C GLU A 104 -5.70 13.27 3.31
N ILE A 105 -5.12 12.24 3.95
CA ILE A 105 -5.55 10.85 3.80
C ILE A 105 -6.64 10.45 4.83
N ILE A 106 -6.82 11.22 5.91
CA ILE A 106 -7.77 10.90 6.99
C ILE A 106 -9.20 10.71 6.47
N PRO A 107 -9.77 11.61 5.64
CA PRO A 107 -11.14 11.43 5.13
C PRO A 107 -11.31 10.12 4.36
N TYR A 108 -10.30 9.75 3.58
CA TYR A 108 -10.29 8.50 2.84
C TYR A 108 -10.29 7.29 3.79
N LEU A 109 -9.39 7.26 4.77
CA LEU A 109 -9.32 6.19 5.78
C LEU A 109 -10.64 6.04 6.55
N LYS A 110 -11.21 7.15 7.03
CA LYS A 110 -12.52 7.16 7.72
C LYS A 110 -13.64 6.63 6.83
N SER A 111 -13.69 7.04 5.55
CA SER A 111 -14.68 6.52 4.59
C SER A 111 -14.55 5.01 4.39
N VAL A 112 -13.32 4.50 4.36
CA VAL A 112 -13.06 3.06 4.23
C VAL A 112 -13.48 2.34 5.49
N PHE A 113 -13.23 2.88 6.68
CA PHE A 113 -13.58 2.24 7.96
C PHE A 113 -15.11 2.13 8.13
N ALA A 114 -15.85 3.13 7.65
CA ALA A 114 -17.31 3.17 7.67
C ALA A 114 -17.99 2.10 6.80
N LEU A 115 -17.25 1.42 5.90
CA LEU A 115 -17.79 0.31 5.10
C LEU A 115 -18.05 -0.96 5.91
N THR A 116 -17.58 -1.04 7.15
CA THR A 116 -17.84 -2.16 8.06
C THR A 116 -18.43 -1.65 9.38
N PRO A 117 -19.32 -2.41 10.03
CA PRO A 117 -19.90 -2.04 11.33
C PRO A 117 -18.85 -1.74 12.39
N GLU A 118 -19.25 -1.04 13.44
CA GLU A 118 -18.35 -0.63 14.52
C GLU A 118 -17.74 -1.83 15.26
N GLU A 119 -18.50 -2.91 15.39
CA GLU A 119 -18.10 -4.17 16.04
C GLU A 119 -17.02 -4.92 15.24
N CYS A 120 -16.82 -4.57 13.96
CA CYS A 120 -15.75 -5.13 13.15
C CYS A 120 -14.41 -4.50 13.55
N GLU A 121 -13.57 -5.28 14.24
CA GLU A 121 -12.24 -4.82 14.68
C GLU A 121 -11.28 -4.50 13.53
N PHE A 122 -11.43 -5.16 12.37
CA PHE A 122 -10.49 -5.04 11.26
C PHE A 122 -10.74 -3.79 10.43
N ALA A 123 -9.69 -2.99 10.21
CA ALA A 123 -9.73 -1.78 9.41
C ALA A 123 -10.07 -2.09 7.93
N PHE A 124 -9.59 -3.23 7.41
CA PHE A 124 -9.72 -3.61 6.00
C PHE A 124 -10.36 -4.98 5.78
N ALA A 125 -11.40 -5.32 6.55
CA ALA A 125 -12.06 -6.64 6.48
C ALA A 125 -12.66 -6.95 5.10
N THR A 126 -12.67 -8.23 4.73
CA THR A 126 -13.59 -8.78 3.74
C THR A 126 -14.92 -9.15 4.38
N SER A 127 -16.01 -8.91 3.67
CA SER A 127 -17.35 -9.35 4.08
C SER A 127 -17.76 -10.57 3.26
N TYR A 128 -18.21 -11.62 3.94
CA TYR A 128 -18.91 -12.75 3.33
C TYR A 128 -20.20 -13.02 4.11
N GLY A 129 -21.33 -12.60 3.55
CA GLY A 129 -22.60 -12.56 4.28
C GLY A 129 -22.54 -11.58 5.46
N GLN A 130 -22.82 -12.06 6.67
CA GLN A 130 -22.78 -11.27 7.92
C GLN A 130 -21.46 -11.43 8.70
N ARG A 131 -20.44 -12.05 8.10
CA ARG A 131 -19.13 -12.26 8.74
C ARG A 131 -18.08 -11.33 8.15
N TYR A 132 -17.31 -10.71 9.03
CA TYR A 132 -16.17 -9.87 8.68
C TYR A 132 -14.89 -10.55 9.14
N ASP A 133 -13.99 -10.79 8.19
CA ASP A 133 -12.72 -11.49 8.46
C ASP A 133 -11.57 -10.80 7.71
N VAL A 134 -10.35 -11.14 8.08
CA VAL A 134 -9.14 -10.67 7.40
C VAL A 134 -9.18 -11.06 5.92
N VAL A 135 -8.68 -10.16 5.07
CA VAL A 135 -8.60 -10.43 3.63
C VAL A 135 -7.82 -11.72 3.38
N ASN A 136 -8.27 -12.59 2.48
CA ASN A 136 -7.56 -13.84 2.23
C ASN A 136 -6.12 -13.58 1.72
N LYS A 137 -5.13 -14.37 2.18
CA LYS A 137 -3.72 -14.30 1.70
C LYS A 137 -3.56 -14.44 0.19
N GLY A 138 -4.49 -15.09 -0.49
CA GLY A 138 -4.56 -15.22 -1.94
C GLY A 138 -4.79 -13.89 -2.67
N PHE A 139 -5.20 -12.83 -1.96
CA PHE A 139 -5.30 -11.45 -2.47
C PHE A 139 -4.04 -11.02 -3.23
N GLN A 140 -2.86 -11.33 -2.68
CA GLN A 140 -1.59 -10.91 -3.29
C GLN A 140 -1.33 -11.53 -4.67
N ILE A 141 -1.96 -12.67 -4.96
CA ILE A 141 -1.80 -13.41 -6.22
C ILE A 141 -2.90 -13.02 -7.21
N SER A 142 -4.15 -12.96 -6.74
CA SER A 142 -5.31 -12.79 -7.62
C SER A 142 -5.52 -11.35 -8.07
N ILE A 143 -5.17 -10.36 -7.23
CA ILE A 143 -5.45 -8.95 -7.50
C ILE A 143 -4.68 -8.41 -8.71
N PRO A 144 -3.35 -8.62 -8.87
CA PRO A 144 -2.65 -8.15 -10.06
C PRO A 144 -3.23 -8.71 -11.37
N GLN A 145 -3.59 -10.01 -11.38
CA GLN A 145 -4.22 -10.64 -12.54
C GLN A 145 -5.58 -10.01 -12.86
N TYR A 146 -6.40 -9.77 -11.84
CA TYR A 146 -7.69 -9.14 -11.99
C TYR A 146 -7.58 -7.70 -12.51
N ILE A 147 -6.66 -6.91 -11.96
CA ILE A 147 -6.38 -5.54 -12.41
C ILE A 147 -5.87 -5.55 -13.85
N ASN A 148 -4.96 -6.45 -14.23
CA ASN A 148 -4.46 -6.54 -15.60
C ASN A 148 -5.60 -6.80 -16.61
N ARG A 149 -6.58 -7.63 -16.26
CA ARG A 149 -7.79 -7.81 -17.10
C ARG A 149 -8.59 -6.52 -17.22
N ASN A 150 -8.74 -5.76 -16.14
CA ASN A 150 -9.43 -4.48 -16.18
C ASN A 150 -8.67 -3.43 -16.98
N ILE A 151 -7.33 -3.39 -16.88
CA ILE A 151 -6.48 -2.51 -17.69
C ILE A 151 -6.66 -2.83 -19.17
N LYS A 152 -6.58 -4.12 -19.55
CA LYS A 152 -6.80 -4.56 -20.93
C LYS A 152 -8.19 -4.16 -21.44
N LYS A 153 -9.22 -4.32 -20.61
CA LYS A 153 -10.60 -3.92 -20.96
C LYS A 153 -10.77 -2.41 -21.09
N ALA A 154 -10.21 -1.62 -20.18
CA ALA A 154 -10.42 -0.18 -20.11
C ALA A 154 -9.53 0.61 -21.09
N TYR A 155 -8.31 0.13 -21.34
CA TYR A 155 -7.29 0.86 -22.10
C TYR A 155 -6.81 0.14 -23.36
N GLY A 156 -7.24 -1.10 -23.60
CA GLY A 156 -6.74 -1.89 -24.75
C GLY A 156 -5.25 -2.25 -24.65
N HIS A 157 -4.65 -2.12 -23.46
CA HIS A 157 -3.23 -2.33 -23.23
C HIS A 157 -2.96 -3.41 -22.20
N GLU A 158 -1.87 -4.13 -22.38
CA GLU A 158 -1.28 -4.99 -21.36
C GLU A 158 -0.07 -4.26 -20.76
N ILE A 159 0.14 -4.44 -19.46
CA ILE A 159 1.32 -3.92 -18.76
C ILE A 159 2.23 -5.08 -18.38
N GLU A 160 3.51 -4.80 -18.19
CA GLU A 160 4.47 -5.81 -17.76
C GLU A 160 4.03 -6.43 -16.42
N HIS A 161 4.35 -7.70 -16.22
CA HIS A 161 4.09 -8.41 -14.99
C HIS A 161 4.49 -7.59 -13.76
N TRP A 162 3.63 -7.60 -12.75
CA TRP A 162 3.84 -6.93 -11.49
C TRP A 162 3.10 -7.69 -10.39
N THR A 163 3.54 -7.46 -9.16
CA THR A 163 3.05 -8.07 -7.94
C THR A 163 2.64 -6.99 -6.95
N ILE A 164 1.89 -7.37 -5.91
CA ILE A 164 1.57 -6.42 -4.83
C ILE A 164 2.83 -5.80 -4.18
N HIS A 165 3.94 -6.53 -4.14
CA HIS A 165 5.19 -5.98 -3.59
C HIS A 165 5.78 -4.85 -4.45
N ASP A 166 5.47 -4.83 -5.75
CA ASP A 166 5.94 -3.78 -6.65
C ASP A 166 5.24 -2.44 -6.38
N LEU A 167 4.06 -2.41 -5.74
CA LEU A 167 3.45 -1.15 -5.24
C LEU A 167 4.35 -0.48 -4.19
N ARG A 168 4.89 -1.28 -3.27
CA ARG A 168 5.84 -0.82 -2.26
C ARG A 168 7.16 -0.36 -2.87
N ARG A 169 7.69 -1.08 -3.87
CA ARG A 169 8.89 -0.66 -4.61
C ARG A 169 8.65 0.64 -5.36
N THR A 170 7.49 0.76 -6.01
CA THR A 170 7.05 1.97 -6.71
C THR A 170 7.04 3.16 -5.76
N MET A 171 6.38 3.05 -4.61
CA MET A 171 6.41 4.09 -3.58
C MET A 171 7.86 4.44 -3.19
N ARG A 172 8.69 3.44 -2.86
CA ARG A 172 10.11 3.64 -2.48
C ARG A 172 10.93 4.36 -3.55
N THR A 173 10.72 4.04 -4.83
CA THR A 173 11.39 4.69 -5.95
C THR A 173 11.01 6.17 -6.01
N HIS A 174 9.71 6.48 -5.96
CA HIS A 174 9.21 7.85 -6.05
C HIS A 174 9.64 8.73 -4.86
N ILE A 175 9.61 8.21 -3.62
CA ILE A 175 10.01 8.99 -2.45
C ILE A 175 11.52 9.25 -2.37
N SER A 176 12.35 8.53 -3.15
CA SER A 176 13.81 8.78 -3.21
C SER A 176 14.15 10.20 -3.66
N GLY A 177 13.30 10.79 -4.51
CA GLY A 177 13.46 12.18 -4.95
C GLY A 177 12.83 13.21 -3.99
N ILE A 178 12.20 12.76 -2.91
CA ILE A 178 11.41 13.59 -1.99
C ILE A 178 12.08 13.70 -0.62
N ALA A 179 12.65 12.60 -0.13
CA ALA A 179 13.20 12.50 1.22
C ALA A 179 14.58 11.81 1.25
N PRO A 180 15.40 12.08 2.27
CA PRO A 180 16.68 11.41 2.44
C PRO A 180 16.55 9.88 2.52
N PRO A 181 17.60 9.10 2.13
CA PRO A 181 17.54 7.64 2.14
C PRO A 181 17.13 7.04 3.48
N HIS A 182 17.63 7.56 4.60
CA HIS A 182 17.30 7.03 5.93
C HIS A 182 15.80 7.18 6.26
N ILE A 183 15.18 8.32 5.91
CA ILE A 183 13.73 8.51 6.06
C ILE A 183 12.96 7.50 5.19
N CYS A 184 13.38 7.30 3.94
CA CYS A 184 12.76 6.32 3.05
C CYS A 184 12.81 4.89 3.63
N GLU A 185 13.94 4.50 4.23
CA GLU A 185 14.07 3.19 4.88
C GLU A 185 13.17 3.06 6.11
N ILE A 186 13.02 4.13 6.92
CA ILE A 186 12.12 4.15 8.08
C ILE A 186 10.65 4.03 7.63
N MET A 187 10.21 4.75 6.61
CA MET A 187 8.83 4.66 6.08
C MET A 187 8.49 3.23 5.63
N LEU A 188 9.48 2.55 5.04
CA LEU A 188 9.36 1.13 4.70
C LEU A 188 9.38 0.20 5.93
N GLY A 189 9.68 0.69 7.13
CA GLY A 189 9.83 -0.13 8.33
C GLY A 189 11.06 -1.02 8.27
N HIS A 190 12.12 -0.55 7.61
CA HIS A 190 13.44 -1.16 7.65
C HIS A 190 14.20 -0.67 8.88
N ALA A 191 15.03 -1.54 9.44
CA ALA A 191 15.96 -1.11 10.48
C ALA A 191 17.11 -0.34 9.82
N LEU A 192 17.44 0.81 10.37
CA LEU A 192 18.65 1.53 9.95
C LEU A 192 19.91 0.69 10.29
N PRO A 193 21.01 0.88 9.55
CA PRO A 193 22.29 0.26 9.87
C PRO A 193 22.69 0.53 11.34
N GLN A 194 23.36 -0.44 11.97
CA GLN A 194 23.66 -0.42 13.41
C GLN A 194 24.47 0.81 13.86
N ILE A 195 25.30 1.37 12.98
CA ILE A 195 26.08 2.60 13.25
C ILE A 195 25.17 3.80 13.53
N TRP A 196 23.97 3.83 12.95
CA TRP A 196 22.96 4.88 13.15
C TRP A 196 22.04 4.55 14.35
N GLY A 197 21.69 3.28 14.51
CA GLY A 197 20.74 2.81 15.53
C GLY A 197 21.21 2.86 16.98
N THR A 198 22.49 3.17 17.24
CA THR A 198 23.01 3.38 18.61
C THR A 198 22.84 4.83 19.09
N TYR A 199 22.60 5.80 18.19
CA TYR A 199 22.57 7.23 18.53
C TYR A 199 21.25 7.93 18.19
N ASP A 200 20.42 7.36 17.32
CA ASP A 200 19.18 7.99 16.90
C ASP A 200 17.95 7.14 17.25
N LEU A 201 17.26 7.54 18.32
CA LEU A 201 16.02 6.94 18.80
C LEU A 201 14.77 7.63 18.22
N HIS A 202 14.94 8.69 17.41
CA HIS A 202 13.81 9.41 16.86
C HIS A 202 13.09 8.54 15.82
N GLU A 203 11.76 8.54 15.88
CA GLU A 203 10.94 7.88 14.86
C GLU A 203 10.81 8.72 13.58
N TYR A 204 11.35 9.95 13.58
CA TYR A 204 11.31 10.89 12.46
C TYR A 204 9.90 11.06 11.87
N LEU A 205 8.87 11.09 12.72
CA LEU A 205 7.47 11.18 12.29
C LEU A 205 7.22 12.42 11.44
N GLU A 206 7.79 13.57 11.82
CA GLU A 206 7.63 14.82 11.07
C GLU A 206 8.26 14.75 9.66
N PRO A 207 9.55 14.36 9.48
CA PRO A 207 10.09 14.10 8.14
C PRO A 207 9.32 13.07 7.32
N GLN A 208 8.82 12.00 7.96
CA GLN A 208 7.98 11.02 7.29
C GLN A 208 6.66 11.62 6.81
N ALA A 209 6.00 12.44 7.63
CA ALA A 209 4.74 13.11 7.32
C ALA A 209 4.91 14.07 6.13
N GLN A 210 5.98 14.86 6.11
CA GLN A 210 6.32 15.73 4.99
C GLN A 210 6.55 14.94 3.68
N ALA A 211 7.23 13.80 3.77
CA ALA A 211 7.43 12.92 2.62
C ALA A 211 6.10 12.33 2.13
N TYR A 212 5.22 11.89 3.04
CA TYR A 212 3.89 11.39 2.71
C TYR A 212 3.01 12.46 2.08
N SER A 213 3.02 13.71 2.57
CA SER A 213 2.22 14.80 1.98
C SER A 213 2.70 15.13 0.55
N LYS A 214 4.01 15.27 0.32
CA LYS A 214 4.55 15.45 -1.04
C LYS A 214 4.21 14.26 -1.95
N TRP A 215 4.30 13.03 -1.44
CA TRP A 215 3.92 11.85 -2.20
C TRP A 215 2.42 11.81 -2.50
N PHE A 216 1.57 12.20 -1.55
CA PHE A 216 0.12 12.29 -1.73
C PHE A 216 -0.23 13.19 -2.92
N TYR A 217 0.29 14.42 -2.94
CA TYR A 217 0.01 15.36 -4.03
C TYR A 217 0.55 14.86 -5.37
N LYS A 218 1.75 14.26 -5.40
CA LYS A 218 2.28 13.64 -6.62
C LYS A 218 1.41 12.49 -7.11
N LEU A 219 0.97 11.61 -6.21
CA LEU A 219 0.12 10.48 -6.53
C LEU A 219 -1.24 10.94 -7.06
N CYS A 220 -1.83 11.96 -6.44
CA CYS A 220 -3.05 12.62 -6.93
C CYS A 220 -2.87 13.13 -8.35
N ALA A 221 -1.80 13.90 -8.61
CA ALA A 221 -1.50 14.42 -9.94
C ALA A 221 -1.35 13.30 -10.99
N ILE A 222 -0.68 12.18 -10.65
CA ILE A 222 -0.54 11.03 -11.56
C ILE A 222 -1.91 10.43 -11.89
N ILE A 223 -2.75 10.21 -10.88
CA ILE A 223 -4.04 9.52 -11.02
C ILE A 223 -5.06 10.37 -11.78
N GLU A 224 -4.97 11.70 -11.68
CA GLU A 224 -5.85 12.66 -12.36
C GLU A 224 -5.37 13.04 -13.76
N ASN A 225 -4.12 12.71 -14.12
CA ASN A 225 -3.54 13.07 -15.41
C ASN A 225 -4.18 12.29 -16.57
N ARG A 226 -5.16 12.91 -17.22
CA ARG A 226 -5.88 12.35 -18.37
C ARG A 226 -5.05 12.29 -19.65
N GLU A 227 -3.99 13.08 -19.75
CA GLU A 227 -3.11 13.10 -20.93
C GLU A 227 -2.32 11.79 -21.09
N LEU A 228 -2.13 11.06 -19.98
CA LEU A 228 -1.47 9.75 -19.97
C LEU A 228 -2.21 8.69 -20.81
N VAL A 229 -3.48 8.88 -21.20
CA VAL A 229 -4.27 7.88 -21.92
C VAL A 229 -4.09 7.94 -23.45
N GLY A 230 -3.71 9.10 -24.01
CA GLY A 230 -3.70 9.31 -25.47
C GLY A 230 -5.08 9.19 -26.12
N SER A 231 -5.23 9.73 -27.33
CA SER A 231 -6.50 10.08 -28.02
C SER A 231 -7.48 8.93 -28.36
N LYS A 232 -7.27 7.70 -27.88
CA LYS A 232 -8.10 6.52 -28.20
C LYS A 232 -8.88 5.93 -27.02
N GLY A 233 -8.75 6.49 -25.81
CA GLY A 233 -9.55 6.08 -24.66
C GLY A 233 -10.88 6.82 -24.62
N SER A 234 -11.98 6.17 -25.03
CA SER A 234 -13.33 6.67 -24.75
C SER A 234 -13.53 6.73 -23.22
N MET A 235 -13.67 7.95 -22.68
CA MET A 235 -13.88 8.17 -21.24
C MET A 235 -15.03 9.17 -21.03
N GLU A 236 -16.22 8.65 -20.71
CA GLU A 236 -17.38 9.46 -20.30
C GLU A 236 -17.49 9.68 -18.79
N ARG A 237 -16.60 9.13 -17.96
CA ARG A 237 -16.71 9.29 -16.49
C ARG A 237 -15.48 9.95 -15.90
N ALA A 238 -15.70 11.05 -15.17
CA ALA A 238 -14.72 11.59 -14.24
C ALA A 238 -14.25 10.49 -13.28
N SER A 239 -12.97 10.50 -12.92
CA SER A 239 -12.39 9.59 -11.94
C SER A 239 -13.03 9.84 -10.57
N ASN A 240 -14.08 9.10 -10.23
CA ASN A 240 -14.74 9.11 -8.92
C ASN A 240 -13.90 8.34 -7.87
N ILE A 241 -12.60 8.62 -7.81
CA ILE A 241 -11.72 8.00 -6.83
C ILE A 241 -11.90 8.78 -5.53
N PRO A 242 -12.37 8.14 -4.43
CA PRO A 242 -12.73 8.85 -3.20
C PRO A 242 -11.56 9.60 -2.54
N LEU A 243 -10.32 9.32 -2.95
CA LEU A 243 -9.13 10.08 -2.54
C LEU A 243 -9.29 11.59 -2.82
N PHE A 244 -10.03 11.96 -3.88
CA PHE A 244 -10.18 13.34 -4.37
C PHE A 244 -11.37 14.09 -3.78
N SER A 245 -12.32 13.40 -3.13
CA SER A 245 -13.39 14.06 -2.38
C SER A 245 -12.86 14.88 -1.19
N SER A 246 -11.58 14.70 -0.84
CA SER A 246 -10.85 15.48 0.17
C SER A 246 -10.35 16.85 -0.33
N GLN A 247 -10.15 17.05 -1.63
CA GLN A 247 -9.57 18.30 -2.16
C GLN A 247 -10.56 19.47 -2.18
N VAL A 248 -11.86 19.20 -2.24
CA VAL A 248 -12.90 20.25 -2.28
C VAL A 248 -13.07 20.95 -0.92
N ALA A 249 -12.65 20.32 0.18
CA ALA A 249 -12.79 20.87 1.52
C ALA A 249 -11.66 21.84 1.92
N THR A 250 -10.48 21.78 1.29
CA THR A 250 -9.32 22.62 1.67
C THR A 250 -9.17 23.87 0.80
N ALA A 251 -9.84 23.94 -0.35
CA ALA A 251 -9.83 25.12 -1.22
C ALA A 251 -10.78 26.25 -0.76
N LEU A 252 -11.44 26.10 0.40
CA LEU A 252 -12.45 27.04 0.92
C LEU A 252 -12.15 27.61 2.31
N THR A 253 -10.93 27.46 2.82
CA THR A 253 -10.47 28.25 3.97
C THR A 253 -9.48 29.31 3.50
N PRO A 254 -9.86 30.61 3.54
CA PRO A 254 -8.98 31.72 3.17
C PRO A 254 -7.81 31.88 4.14
#